data_AF-A0A1V5YW06-F1
#
_entry.id   AF-A0A1V5YW06-F1
#
_cell.length_a   1.000
_cell.length_b   1.000
_cell.length_c   1.000
_cell.angle_alpha   90.00
_cell.angle_beta   90.00
_cell.angle_gamma   90.00
#
_symmetry.space_group_name_H-M   'P 1'
#
loop_
_entity.id
_entity.type
_entity.pdbx_description
1 polymer ?
#
loop_
_entity_poly.entity_id
_entity_poly.type
_entity_poly.pdbx_seq_one_letter_code
_entity_poly.pdbx_strand_id
1 'polypeptide(L)'
;MRKYYLIICLSMILQNGFAQLVDIETSKIVASNFFSTKQSNTSNKIKNVLTEIADNEIVFYVINFTNGGWVLVSASNSTCPILGYETTGEFSLDDEKPVQLIDLLSNYKEQINTSRHLKSANIQVSEKWNTLKKSSYLKSLKTYTPGTNLLNVTGRGEVLWGQNKNFDGGCTPSYNAFCPDKGCDD
;
A
#
# COMPACT_ATOMS: atom_id res chain seq x y z
N MET A 1 48.28 -5.59 18.05
CA MET A 1 47.56 -6.13 16.87
C MET A 1 46.47 -7.13 17.26
N ARG A 2 46.78 -8.24 17.97
CA ARG A 2 45.77 -9.23 18.45
C ARG A 2 44.53 -8.66 19.19
N LYS A 3 44.72 -7.59 19.97
CA LYS A 3 43.67 -6.97 20.80
C LYS A 3 42.62 -6.20 20.00
N TYR A 4 42.98 -5.71 18.81
CA TYR A 4 42.08 -4.91 17.97
C TYR A 4 41.15 -5.78 17.11
N TYR A 5 41.53 -7.03 16.80
CA TYR A 5 40.65 -7.95 16.06
C TYR A 5 39.39 -8.32 16.85
N LEU A 6 39.48 -8.37 18.18
CA LEU A 6 38.33 -8.67 19.04
C LEU A 6 37.31 -7.52 19.05
N ILE A 7 37.78 -6.27 18.94
CA ILE A 7 36.94 -5.07 18.83
C ILE A 7 36.28 -4.99 17.44
N ILE A 8 37.02 -5.32 16.37
CA ILE A 8 36.49 -5.35 14.99
C ILE A 8 35.45 -6.48 14.81
N CYS A 9 35.67 -7.66 15.40
CA CYS A 9 34.67 -8.74 15.42
C CYS A 9 33.40 -8.32 16.17
N LEU A 10 33.53 -7.60 17.29
CA LEU A 10 32.39 -7.17 18.09
C LEU A 10 31.54 -6.09 17.39
N SER A 11 32.16 -5.21 16.57
CA SER A 11 31.42 -4.19 15.83
C SER A 11 30.62 -4.74 14.64
N MET A 12 31.01 -5.88 14.08
CA MET A 12 30.25 -6.55 12.99
C MET A 12 28.95 -7.21 13.50
N ILE A 13 28.88 -7.58 14.78
CA ILE A 13 27.71 -8.25 15.39
C ILE A 13 26.57 -7.26 15.69
N LEU A 14 26.86 -5.94 15.73
CA LEU A 14 25.85 -4.91 16.01
C LEU A 14 25.00 -4.51 14.79
N GLN A 15 25.22 -5.09 13.62
CA GLN A 15 24.41 -4.83 12.42
C GLN A 15 23.11 -5.66 12.37
N ASN A 16 22.42 -5.81 13.51
CA ASN A 16 21.06 -6.34 13.49
C ASN A 16 20.14 -5.28 12.88
N GLY A 17 19.57 -5.57 11.71
CA GLY A 17 18.60 -4.71 11.04
C GLY A 17 17.32 -4.66 11.87
N PHE A 18 17.15 -3.60 12.66
CA PHE A 18 15.94 -3.37 13.43
C PHE A 18 14.77 -3.00 12.50
N ALA A 19 13.57 -3.38 12.91
CA ALA A 19 12.35 -2.82 12.35
C ALA A 19 12.36 -1.31 12.64
N GLN A 20 12.59 -0.50 11.61
CA GLN A 20 12.70 0.94 11.70
C GLN A 20 11.40 1.56 11.19
N LEU A 21 10.91 2.54 11.93
CA LEU A 21 9.84 3.43 11.48
C LEU A 21 10.26 4.06 10.16
N VAL A 22 9.37 3.98 9.17
CA VAL A 22 9.55 4.63 7.88
C VAL A 22 9.04 6.06 8.00
N ASP A 23 9.91 7.03 7.69
CA ASP A 23 9.54 8.44 7.69
C ASP A 23 8.71 8.84 6.44
N ILE A 24 8.10 10.01 6.52
CA ILE A 24 7.25 10.58 5.45
C ILE A 24 8.02 10.78 4.14
N GLU A 25 9.28 11.19 4.17
CA GLU A 25 10.05 11.43 2.93
C GLU A 25 10.38 10.11 2.23
N THR A 26 10.74 9.08 2.99
CA THR A 26 10.92 7.73 2.48
C THR A 26 9.62 7.19 1.88
N SER A 27 8.47 7.41 2.53
CA SER A 27 7.18 6.95 2.01
C SER A 27 6.79 7.65 0.71
N LYS A 28 7.03 8.97 0.58
CA LYS A 28 6.86 9.73 -0.67
C LYS A 28 7.72 9.20 -1.81
N ILE A 29 8.99 8.90 -1.55
CA ILE A 29 9.91 8.34 -2.55
C ILE A 29 9.42 6.97 -3.02
N VAL A 30 9.08 6.09 -2.07
CA VAL A 30 8.60 4.73 -2.36
C VAL A 30 7.28 4.76 -3.14
N ALA A 31 6.32 5.59 -2.72
CA ALA A 31 5.06 5.79 -3.45
C ALA A 31 5.30 6.30 -4.87
N SER A 32 6.12 7.35 -5.04
CA SER A 32 6.37 7.95 -6.36
C SER A 32 7.06 6.98 -7.32
N ASN A 33 8.06 6.25 -6.82
CA ASN A 33 8.78 5.24 -7.60
C ASN A 33 7.85 4.10 -7.99
N PHE A 34 7.04 3.58 -7.05
CA PHE A 34 6.05 2.56 -7.34
C PHE A 34 5.01 3.05 -8.37
N PHE A 35 4.42 4.22 -8.16
CA PHE A 35 3.37 4.76 -8.99
C PHE A 35 3.85 5.06 -10.42
N SER A 36 5.11 5.44 -10.59
CA SER A 36 5.73 5.61 -11.92
C SER A 36 5.78 4.33 -12.76
N THR A 37 5.69 3.14 -12.14
CA THR A 37 5.58 1.86 -12.86
C THR A 37 4.17 1.55 -13.34
N LYS A 38 3.18 2.22 -12.76
CA LYS A 38 1.76 2.01 -13.05
C LYS A 38 1.23 3.03 -14.03
N GLN A 39 1.79 4.25 -14.04
CA GLN A 39 1.39 5.32 -14.92
C GLN A 39 2.61 5.98 -15.58
N SER A 40 2.81 5.70 -16.87
CA SER A 40 4.04 6.11 -17.60
C SER A 40 4.06 7.57 -18.06
N ASN A 41 2.93 8.29 -18.04
CA ASN A 41 2.76 9.53 -18.82
C ASN A 41 2.41 10.79 -18.00
N THR A 42 2.30 10.68 -16.68
CA THR A 42 1.90 11.80 -15.82
C THR A 42 3.06 12.22 -14.94
N SER A 43 3.26 13.53 -14.81
CA SER A 43 4.07 14.09 -13.73
C SER A 43 3.41 13.67 -12.41
N ASN A 44 3.99 12.67 -11.74
CA ASN A 44 3.47 12.08 -10.49
C ASN A 44 3.71 13.02 -9.31
N LYS A 45 3.15 14.23 -9.39
CA LYS A 45 3.24 15.24 -8.34
C LYS A 45 2.33 14.86 -7.18
N ILE A 46 2.90 14.69 -6.00
CA ILE A 46 2.17 14.42 -4.77
C ILE A 46 1.27 15.62 -4.44
N LYS A 47 -0.01 15.35 -4.20
CA LYS A 47 -1.03 16.32 -3.80
C LYS A 47 -0.99 16.55 -2.30
N ASN A 48 -1.13 15.48 -1.53
CA ASN A 48 -1.08 15.49 -0.07
C ASN A 48 -0.57 14.13 0.45
N VAL A 49 -0.27 14.07 1.74
CA VAL A 49 0.06 12.84 2.45
C VAL A 49 -0.80 12.78 3.70
N LEU A 50 -1.58 11.71 3.85
CA LEU A 50 -2.35 11.42 5.06
C LEU A 50 -1.59 10.40 5.89
N THR A 51 -1.69 10.50 7.21
CA THR A 51 -0.96 9.65 8.16
C THR A 51 -1.98 8.92 9.02
N GLU A 52 -1.96 7.59 8.95
CA GLU A 52 -2.78 6.76 9.84
C GLU A 52 -1.99 6.39 11.08
N ILE A 53 -2.62 6.54 12.25
CA ILE A 53 -2.02 6.24 13.55
C ILE A 53 -2.87 5.18 14.26
N ALA A 54 -2.22 4.17 14.83
CA ALA A 54 -2.82 3.19 15.73
C ALA A 54 -1.90 3.00 16.94
N ASP A 55 -2.46 2.94 18.15
CA ASP A 55 -1.69 2.77 19.39
C ASP A 55 -0.55 3.79 19.56
N ASN A 56 -0.82 5.06 19.21
CA ASN A 56 0.16 6.17 19.23
C ASN A 56 1.36 6.00 18.28
N GLU A 57 1.33 5.02 17.37
CA GLU A 57 2.35 4.82 16.35
C GLU A 57 1.78 5.01 14.95
N ILE A 58 2.56 5.60 14.04
CA ILE A 58 2.17 5.74 12.64
C ILE A 58 2.19 4.35 12.01
N VAL A 59 1.09 3.88 11.41
CA VAL A 59 0.98 2.53 10.84
C VAL A 59 1.15 2.53 9.33
N PHE A 60 0.58 3.50 8.63
CA PHE A 60 0.80 3.68 7.19
C PHE A 60 0.54 5.12 6.76
N TYR A 61 1.00 5.44 5.56
CA TYR A 61 0.77 6.71 4.89
C TYR A 61 -0.11 6.50 3.67
N VAL A 62 -0.95 7.47 3.36
CA VAL A 62 -1.68 7.56 2.10
C VAL A 62 -1.08 8.70 1.29
N ILE A 63 -0.54 8.41 0.11
CA ILE A 63 0.05 9.41 -0.79
C ILE A 63 -0.91 9.58 -1.96
N ASN A 64 -1.62 10.71 -2.02
CA ASN A 64 -2.47 11.05 -3.16
C ASN A 64 -1.69 11.86 -4.19
N PHE A 65 -1.98 11.63 -5.47
CA PHE A 65 -1.32 12.34 -6.58
C PHE A 65 -2.24 13.38 -7.21
N THR A 66 -1.66 14.46 -7.74
CA THR A 66 -2.40 15.62 -8.27
C THR A 66 -3.25 15.25 -9.49
N ASN A 67 -2.78 14.31 -10.30
CA ASN A 67 -3.47 13.86 -11.51
C ASN A 67 -4.37 12.63 -11.26
N GLY A 68 -4.73 12.41 -9.99
CA GLY A 68 -5.48 11.23 -9.54
C GLY A 68 -4.59 10.05 -9.21
N GLY A 69 -5.18 9.12 -8.48
CA GLY A 69 -4.53 7.94 -7.94
C GLY A 69 -3.88 8.17 -6.58
N TRP A 70 -3.65 7.07 -5.90
CA TRP A 70 -3.14 7.04 -4.54
C TRP A 70 -2.39 5.75 -4.25
N VAL A 71 -1.51 5.80 -3.26
CA VAL A 71 -0.74 4.64 -2.78
C VAL A 71 -0.76 4.61 -1.26
N LEU A 72 -1.13 3.47 -0.68
CA LEU A 72 -0.98 3.17 0.74
C LEU A 72 0.42 2.56 0.97
N VAL A 73 1.25 3.28 1.74
CA VAL A 73 2.63 2.87 2.05
C VAL A 73 2.76 2.52 3.52
N SER A 74 3.27 1.33 3.83
CA SER A 74 3.53 0.91 5.21
C SER A 74 4.51 1.85 5.92
N ALA A 75 4.25 2.14 7.19
CA ALA A 75 5.18 2.89 8.04
C ALA A 75 6.22 1.99 8.75
N SER A 76 6.29 0.70 8.43
CA SER A 76 7.31 -0.21 8.97
C SER A 76 8.10 -0.89 7.86
N ASN A 77 9.43 -0.88 7.97
CA ASN A 77 10.31 -1.58 7.02
C ASN A 77 10.30 -3.12 7.18
N SER A 78 9.62 -3.64 8.21
CA SER A 78 9.41 -5.08 8.46
C SER A 78 8.21 -5.66 7.74
N THR A 79 7.34 -4.84 7.15
CA THR A 79 6.17 -5.28 6.38
C THR A 79 6.27 -4.84 4.91
N CYS A 80 5.35 -5.34 4.07
CA CYS A 80 5.32 -5.00 2.65
C CYS A 80 5.23 -3.48 2.45
N PRO A 81 6.08 -2.87 1.58
CA PRO A 81 6.10 -1.42 1.41
C PRO A 81 4.79 -0.85 0.88
N ILE A 82 4.14 -1.55 -0.06
CA ILE A 82 2.88 -1.12 -0.68
C ILE A 82 1.77 -2.03 -0.18
N LEU A 83 0.78 -1.44 0.49
CA LEU A 83 -0.38 -2.15 1.04
C LEU A 83 -1.56 -2.13 0.07
N GLY A 84 -1.68 -1.06 -0.71
CA GLY A 84 -2.73 -0.89 -1.72
C GLY A 84 -2.44 0.32 -2.59
N TYR A 85 -3.06 0.38 -3.76
CA TYR A 85 -3.01 1.55 -4.63
C TYR A 85 -4.19 1.58 -5.59
N GLU A 86 -4.47 2.77 -6.12
CA GLU A 86 -5.34 2.96 -7.27
C GLU A 86 -4.71 4.01 -8.19
N THR A 87 -4.88 3.89 -9.50
CA THR A 87 -4.31 4.82 -10.49
C THR A 87 -5.18 6.04 -10.76
N THR A 88 -6.40 6.06 -10.22
CA THR A 88 -7.38 7.14 -10.37
C THR A 88 -8.01 7.50 -9.02
N GLY A 89 -8.75 8.60 -8.97
CA GLY A 89 -9.42 9.04 -7.75
C GLY A 89 -8.48 9.57 -6.66
N GLU A 90 -8.98 9.63 -5.43
CA GLU A 90 -8.26 10.07 -4.25
C GLU A 90 -8.71 9.23 -3.07
N PHE A 91 -7.81 8.97 -2.13
CA PHE A 91 -8.13 8.24 -0.91
C PHE A 91 -8.21 9.21 0.27
N SER A 92 -9.30 9.10 1.02
CA SER A 92 -9.60 9.88 2.22
C SER A 92 -9.73 8.96 3.44
N LEU A 93 -9.11 9.37 4.54
CA LEU A 93 -9.27 8.68 5.83
C LEU A 93 -10.63 8.97 6.46
N ASP A 94 -11.26 10.10 6.13
CA ASP A 94 -12.48 10.59 6.77
C ASP A 94 -13.76 10.12 6.07
N ASP A 95 -13.67 9.68 4.81
CA ASP A 95 -14.85 9.28 4.03
C ASP A 95 -15.46 7.98 4.56
N GLU A 96 -16.78 7.82 4.41
CA GLU A 96 -17.45 6.54 4.67
C GLU A 96 -16.88 5.46 3.75
N LYS A 97 -16.36 4.39 4.36
CA LYS A 97 -15.73 3.27 3.67
C LYS A 97 -16.60 2.02 3.80
N PRO A 98 -16.63 1.13 2.79
CA PRO A 98 -17.26 -0.17 2.92
C PRO A 98 -16.67 -0.92 4.12
N VAL A 99 -17.51 -1.65 4.88
CA VAL A 99 -17.08 -2.38 6.08
C VAL A 99 -15.90 -3.32 5.81
N GLN A 100 -15.91 -3.96 4.64
CA GLN A 100 -14.83 -4.87 4.22
C GLN A 100 -13.48 -4.15 4.07
N LEU A 101 -13.50 -2.90 3.61
CA LEU A 101 -12.29 -2.08 3.52
C LEU A 101 -11.84 -1.63 4.91
N ILE A 102 -12.78 -1.31 5.82
CA ILE A 102 -12.46 -0.98 7.21
C ILE A 102 -11.77 -2.17 7.90
N ASP A 103 -12.28 -3.38 7.72
CA ASP A 103 -11.69 -4.60 8.28
C ASP A 103 -10.31 -4.89 7.69
N LEU A 104 -10.14 -4.75 6.38
CA LEU A 104 -8.83 -4.91 5.73
C LEU A 104 -7.80 -3.92 6.28
N LEU A 105 -8.16 -2.64 6.38
CA LEU A 105 -7.26 -1.62 6.92
C LEU A 105 -6.94 -1.90 8.39
N SER A 106 -7.92 -2.34 9.18
CA SER A 106 -7.72 -2.70 10.58
C SER A 106 -6.73 -3.87 10.73
N ASN A 107 -6.85 -4.91 9.89
CA ASN A 107 -5.89 -6.00 9.83
C ASN A 107 -4.47 -5.52 9.47
N TYR A 108 -4.33 -4.56 8.55
CA TYR A 108 -3.02 -3.97 8.26
C TYR A 108 -2.43 -3.24 9.46
N LYS A 109 -3.23 -2.50 10.23
CA LYS A 109 -2.76 -1.83 11.45
C LYS A 109 -2.21 -2.85 12.45
N GLU A 110 -2.96 -3.91 12.71
CA GLU A 110 -2.57 -4.97 13.64
C GLU A 110 -1.30 -5.70 13.19
N GLN A 111 -1.20 -6.07 11.91
CA GLN A 111 -0.03 -6.74 11.37
C GLN A 111 1.21 -5.85 11.45
N ILE A 112 1.08 -4.55 11.18
CA ILE A 112 2.19 -3.60 11.25
C ILE A 112 2.67 -3.46 12.70
N ASN A 113 1.76 -3.26 13.66
CA ASN A 113 2.10 -3.18 15.08
C ASN A 113 2.75 -4.48 15.57
N THR A 114 2.15 -5.64 15.27
CA THR A 114 2.70 -6.95 15.63
C THR A 114 4.10 -7.16 15.05
N SER A 115 4.33 -6.76 13.80
CA SER A 115 5.63 -6.93 13.14
C SER A 115 6.77 -6.16 13.83
N ARG A 116 6.48 -5.04 14.48
CA ARG A 116 7.47 -4.25 15.24
C ARG A 116 7.97 -5.01 16.46
N HIS A 117 7.10 -5.78 17.10
CA HIS A 117 7.42 -6.55 18.30
C HIS A 117 8.14 -7.88 17.99
N LEU A 118 7.86 -8.49 16.84
CA LEU A 118 8.43 -9.78 16.45
C LEU A 118 9.94 -9.73 16.13
N LYS A 119 10.48 -8.55 15.80
CA LYS A 119 11.91 -8.35 15.44
C LYS A 119 12.43 -9.35 14.38
N SER A 120 11.55 -9.83 13.51
CA SER A 120 11.89 -10.81 12.47
C SER A 120 12.37 -10.11 11.21
N ALA A 121 13.55 -10.48 10.71
CA ALA A 121 14.04 -10.02 9.42
C ALA A 121 13.46 -10.88 8.29
N ASN A 122 12.83 -10.23 7.31
CA ASN A 122 12.42 -10.88 6.07
C ASN A 122 13.21 -10.27 4.90
N ILE A 123 14.04 -11.10 4.25
CA ILE A 123 14.93 -10.68 3.16
C ILE A 123 14.10 -10.18 1.97
N GLN A 124 13.02 -10.86 1.61
CA GLN A 124 12.18 -10.48 0.48
C GLN A 124 11.51 -9.12 0.72
N VAL A 125 11.08 -8.85 1.96
CA VAL A 125 10.51 -7.54 2.33
C VAL A 125 11.57 -6.45 2.22
N SER A 126 12.77 -6.71 2.74
CA SER A 126 13.89 -5.77 2.67
C SER A 126 14.28 -5.46 1.22
N GLU A 127 14.29 -6.48 0.35
CA GLU A 127 14.56 -6.33 -1.09
C GLU A 127 13.48 -5.50 -1.79
N LYS A 128 12.19 -5.70 -1.47
CA LYS A 128 11.10 -4.86 -2.00
C LYS A 128 11.28 -3.40 -1.61
N TRP A 129 11.59 -3.11 -0.34
CA TRP A 129 11.90 -1.76 0.12
C TRP A 129 13.10 -1.17 -0.62
N ASN A 130 14.20 -1.91 -0.72
CA ASN A 130 15.42 -1.45 -1.41
C ASN A 130 15.18 -1.17 -2.89
N THR A 131 14.36 -1.98 -3.54
CA THR A 131 13.97 -1.81 -4.95
C THR A 131 13.17 -0.53 -5.13
N LEU A 132 12.14 -0.31 -4.30
CA LEU A 132 11.29 0.87 -4.40
C LEU A 132 11.97 2.17 -3.95
N LYS A 133 13.01 2.10 -3.11
CA LYS A 133 13.86 3.26 -2.80
C LYS A 133 14.77 3.65 -3.98
N LYS A 134 15.13 2.70 -4.85
CA LYS A 134 16.04 2.91 -5.98
C LYS A 134 15.26 3.12 -7.30
N SER A 135 14.99 4.38 -7.63
CA SER A 135 14.20 4.82 -8.80
C SER A 135 14.64 4.24 -10.16
N SER A 136 15.95 4.00 -10.36
CA SER A 136 16.52 3.61 -11.66
C SER A 136 16.15 2.19 -12.14
N TYR A 137 15.83 1.28 -11.23
CA TYR A 137 15.58 -0.14 -11.56
C TYR A 137 14.16 -0.37 -12.12
N LEU A 138 13.22 0.50 -11.78
CA LEU A 138 11.80 0.29 -12.10
C LEU A 138 11.42 0.71 -13.52
N LYS A 139 12.20 1.59 -14.15
CA LYS A 139 11.96 2.07 -15.52
C LYS A 139 12.27 1.03 -16.61
N SER A 140 12.93 -0.08 -16.27
CA SER A 140 13.32 -1.13 -17.22
C SER A 140 12.42 -2.37 -17.20
N LEU A 141 11.41 -2.42 -16.33
CA LEU A 141 10.52 -3.59 -16.25
C LEU A 141 9.49 -3.52 -17.38
N LYS A 142 9.37 -4.63 -18.14
CA LYS A 142 8.30 -4.77 -19.13
C LYS A 142 6.96 -4.83 -18.39
N THR A 143 6.13 -3.81 -18.56
CA THR A 143 4.76 -3.81 -18.06
C THR A 143 3.94 -4.82 -18.86
N TYR A 144 3.49 -5.89 -18.20
CA TYR A 144 2.44 -6.76 -18.74
C TYR A 144 1.10 -6.15 -18.35
N THR A 145 0.23 -5.91 -19.33
CA THR A 145 -1.18 -5.57 -19.08
C THR A 145 -1.92 -6.89 -18.92
N PRO A 146 -2.35 -7.29 -17.70
CA PRO A 146 -3.22 -8.44 -17.55
C PRO A 146 -4.49 -8.19 -18.37
N GLY A 147 -4.97 -9.21 -19.09
CA GLY A 147 -6.27 -9.12 -19.73
C GLY A 147 -7.33 -8.80 -18.68
N THR A 148 -8.09 -7.73 -18.90
CA THR A 148 -9.09 -7.24 -17.95
C THR A 148 -10.44 -7.93 -18.08
N ASN A 149 -10.54 -9.03 -18.85
CA ASN A 149 -11.83 -9.65 -19.23
C ASN A 149 -12.78 -9.98 -18.06
N LEU A 150 -12.27 -10.14 -16.83
CA LEU A 150 -13.08 -10.37 -15.62
C LEU A 150 -13.69 -9.09 -15.04
N LEU A 151 -13.07 -7.93 -15.26
CA LEU A 151 -13.46 -6.64 -14.67
C LEU A 151 -13.91 -5.63 -15.71
N ASN A 152 -13.46 -5.77 -16.96
CA ASN A 152 -13.82 -4.95 -18.11
C ASN A 152 -14.31 -5.89 -19.20
N VAL A 153 -15.63 -5.89 -19.40
CA VAL A 153 -16.30 -6.76 -20.35
C VAL A 153 -16.42 -5.99 -21.67
N THR A 154 -15.83 -6.52 -22.74
CA THR A 154 -15.88 -5.92 -24.08
C THR A 154 -17.32 -5.57 -24.48
N GLY A 155 -17.57 -4.28 -24.78
CA GLY A 155 -18.88 -3.75 -25.16
C GLY A 155 -19.83 -3.42 -24.00
N ARG A 156 -19.46 -3.71 -22.75
CA ARG A 156 -20.24 -3.38 -21.53
C ARG A 156 -19.50 -2.47 -20.55
N GLY A 157 -18.18 -2.34 -20.69
CA GLY A 157 -17.36 -1.52 -19.80
C GLY A 157 -16.97 -2.24 -18.52
N GLU A 158 -16.57 -1.46 -17.52
CA GLU A 158 -16.09 -2.00 -16.24
C GLU A 158 -17.25 -2.39 -15.32
N VAL A 159 -17.11 -3.52 -14.62
CA VAL A 159 -18.10 -4.00 -13.65
C VAL A 159 -17.84 -3.31 -12.31
N LEU A 160 -18.66 -2.28 -12.00
CA LEU A 160 -18.52 -1.44 -10.80
C LEU A 160 -19.72 -1.58 -9.84
N TRP A 161 -20.05 -2.82 -9.49
CA TRP A 161 -21.16 -3.11 -8.58
C TRP A 161 -20.91 -2.59 -7.17
N GLY A 162 -21.96 -2.05 -6.55
CA GLY A 162 -21.95 -1.69 -5.15
C GLY A 162 -23.09 -2.37 -4.39
N GLN A 163 -22.92 -2.50 -3.08
CA GLN A 163 -23.89 -3.17 -2.21
C GLN A 163 -25.20 -2.37 -2.12
N ASN A 164 -25.10 -1.07 -1.80
CA ASN A 164 -26.25 -0.19 -1.63
C ASN A 164 -26.59 0.61 -2.89
N LYS A 165 -25.57 1.01 -3.66
CA LYS A 165 -25.70 1.78 -4.91
C LYS A 165 -24.54 1.42 -5.84
N ASN A 166 -24.79 1.29 -7.14
CA ASN A 166 -23.73 1.07 -8.13
C ASN A 166 -22.89 2.35 -8.31
N PHE A 167 -21.58 2.21 -8.46
CA PHE A 167 -20.63 3.32 -8.45
C PHE A 167 -20.72 4.23 -9.68
N ASP A 168 -21.26 3.73 -10.80
CA ASP A 168 -21.38 4.44 -12.08
C ASP A 168 -22.80 4.99 -12.35
N GLY A 169 -23.73 4.86 -11.41
CA GLY A 169 -25.14 5.19 -11.64
C GLY A 169 -25.86 4.23 -12.58
N GLY A 170 -25.26 3.08 -12.89
CA GLY A 170 -25.85 2.01 -13.68
C GLY A 170 -26.98 1.26 -12.96
N CYS A 171 -27.74 0.53 -13.77
CA CYS A 171 -29.01 -0.18 -13.51
C CYS A 171 -29.37 -0.44 -12.04
N THR A 172 -30.58 -0.03 -11.65
CA THR A 172 -31.26 -0.54 -10.45
C THR A 172 -31.78 -1.95 -10.73
N PRO A 173 -31.61 -2.92 -9.81
CA PRO A 173 -31.17 -2.77 -8.42
C PRO A 173 -29.65 -2.86 -8.23
N SER A 174 -29.16 -2.36 -7.09
CA SER A 174 -27.81 -2.68 -6.59
C SER A 174 -27.71 -4.14 -6.15
N TYR A 175 -26.48 -4.66 -5.99
CA TYR A 175 -26.22 -6.08 -5.76
C TYR A 175 -27.02 -6.66 -4.58
N ASN A 176 -27.13 -5.93 -3.46
CA ASN A 176 -27.83 -6.38 -2.25
C ASN A 176 -29.28 -5.88 -2.14
N ALA A 177 -29.86 -5.26 -3.19
CA ALA A 177 -31.17 -4.61 -3.08
C ALA A 177 -32.31 -5.55 -2.67
N PHE A 178 -32.16 -6.86 -2.88
CA PHE A 178 -33.16 -7.88 -2.57
C PHE A 178 -32.68 -8.93 -1.56
N CYS A 179 -31.55 -8.70 -0.89
CA CYS A 179 -31.09 -9.60 0.16
C CYS A 179 -32.04 -9.53 1.38
N PRO A 180 -32.58 -10.67 1.86
CA PRO A 180 -33.56 -10.70 2.96
C PRO A 180 -33.03 -10.08 4.26
N ASP A 181 -31.74 -10.28 4.53
CA ASP A 181 -30.98 -9.64 5.60
C ASP A 181 -29.84 -8.84 4.96
N LYS A 182 -29.67 -7.57 5.34
CA LYS A 182 -28.54 -6.75 4.87
C LYS A 182 -27.20 -7.15 5.50
N GLY A 183 -27.13 -8.27 6.21
CA GLY A 183 -25.91 -8.88 6.71
C GLY A 183 -25.28 -9.72 5.62
N CYS A 184 -23.98 -9.53 5.37
CA CYS A 184 -23.23 -10.47 4.56
C CYS A 184 -23.10 -11.81 5.29
N ASP A 185 -22.91 -12.89 4.52
CA ASP A 185 -22.45 -14.19 5.01
C ASP A 185 -21.25 -14.01 5.95
N ASP A 186 -21.36 -14.60 7.14
CA ASP A 186 -20.30 -14.71 8.16
C ASP A 186 -19.05 -15.46 7.64
#